data_AF-A0A0N1NPB3-F1
#
_entry.id   AF-A0A0N1NPB3-F1
#
_cell.length_a   1.000
_cell.length_b   1.000
_cell.length_c   1.000
_cell.angle_alpha   90.00
_cell.angle_beta   90.00
_cell.angle_gamma   90.00
#
_symmetry.space_group_name_H-M   'P 1'
#
loop_
_entity.id
_entity.type
_entity.pdbx_description
1 polymer ?
#
loop_
_entity_poly.entity_id
_entity_poly.type
_entity_poly.pdbx_seq_one_letter_code
_entity_poly.pdbx_strand_id
1 'polypeptide(L)'
;MLGFRGHFSTKSRRYSTTLGALRDARAEWRRAQAAANEPAPETTYVLAHWVFAGTGLSDAEAWLAASIEPAPGTEGEPTRG
;
A
#
# COMPACT_ATOMS: atom_id res chain seq x y z
N MET A 1 -32.75 13.98 -1.75
CA MET A 1 -32.50 12.54 -1.44
C MET A 1 -33.47 11.70 -2.25
N LEU A 2 -32.98 10.92 -3.22
CA LEU A 2 -33.78 10.20 -4.23
C LEU A 2 -34.11 8.75 -3.78
N GLY A 3 -34.72 8.60 -2.60
CA GLY A 3 -35.16 7.30 -2.09
C GLY A 3 -36.66 7.08 -2.28
N PHE A 4 -37.10 5.86 -2.62
CA PHE A 4 -38.54 5.53 -2.71
C PHE A 4 -39.23 5.80 -1.36
N ARG A 5 -40.20 6.72 -1.34
CA ARG A 5 -40.93 7.14 -0.13
C ARG A 5 -40.03 7.60 1.04
N GLY A 6 -38.83 8.11 0.75
CA GLY A 6 -37.87 8.55 1.78
C GLY A 6 -37.02 7.43 2.38
N HIS A 7 -37.02 6.23 1.80
CA HIS A 7 -36.13 5.14 2.20
C HIS A 7 -34.88 5.09 1.30
N PHE A 8 -33.70 5.06 1.94
CA PHE A 8 -32.39 4.96 1.28
C PHE A 8 -32.12 3.58 0.65
N SER A 9 -32.88 2.56 1.03
CA SER A 9 -32.75 1.23 0.46
C SER A 9 -34.11 0.56 0.37
N THR A 10 -34.40 -0.07 -0.77
CA THR A 10 -35.43 -1.12 -0.87
C THR A 10 -34.80 -2.44 -0.46
N LYS A 11 -35.43 -3.14 0.48
CA LYS A 11 -34.83 -4.27 1.19
C LYS A 11 -35.73 -5.51 1.01
N SER A 12 -35.24 -6.58 0.39
CA SER A 12 -36.02 -7.82 0.21
C SER A 12 -35.97 -8.69 1.47
N ARG A 13 -37.11 -9.09 2.05
CA ARG A 13 -37.13 -9.84 3.33
C ARG A 13 -36.20 -11.06 3.38
N ARG A 14 -36.07 -11.79 2.26
CA ARG A 14 -35.26 -13.02 2.17
C ARG A 14 -33.75 -12.77 2.04
N TYR A 15 -33.33 -11.67 1.41
CA TYR A 15 -31.92 -11.48 1.02
C TYR A 15 -31.24 -10.31 1.72
N SER A 16 -31.77 -9.87 2.86
CA SER A 16 -31.26 -8.63 3.45
C SER A 16 -31.18 -8.65 4.96
N THR A 17 -30.01 -8.26 5.45
CA THR A 17 -29.69 -8.18 6.88
C THR A 17 -30.11 -6.83 7.47
N THR A 18 -30.37 -6.77 8.77
CA THR A 18 -30.73 -5.52 9.44
C THR A 18 -29.49 -4.67 9.67
N LEU A 19 -29.65 -3.34 9.66
CA LEU A 19 -28.56 -2.47 10.09
C LEU A 19 -28.16 -2.73 11.55
N GLY A 20 -29.08 -3.24 12.39
CA GLY A 20 -28.78 -3.73 13.73
C GLY A 20 -27.77 -4.88 13.71
N ALA A 21 -28.08 -5.96 12.99
CA ALA A 21 -27.20 -7.11 12.86
C ALA A 21 -25.81 -6.75 12.32
N LEU A 22 -25.73 -5.82 11.37
CA LEU A 22 -24.44 -5.30 10.87
C LEU A 22 -23.69 -4.46 11.92
N ARG A 23 -24.40 -3.67 12.73
CA ARG A 23 -23.78 -2.92 13.83
C ARG A 23 -23.26 -3.84 14.92
N ASP A 24 -24.01 -4.90 15.25
CA ASP A 24 -23.63 -5.89 16.25
C ASP A 24 -22.40 -6.68 15.80
N ALA A 25 -22.39 -7.17 14.56
CA ALA A 25 -21.23 -7.84 13.98
C ALA A 25 -19.97 -6.94 13.98
N ARG A 26 -20.14 -5.64 13.67
CA ARG A 26 -19.04 -4.66 13.74
C ARG A 26 -18.57 -4.41 15.18
N ALA A 27 -19.46 -4.40 16.16
CA ALA A 27 -19.11 -4.23 17.55
C ALA A 27 -18.30 -5.43 18.07
N GLU A 28 -18.74 -6.65 17.74
CA GLU A 28 -18.04 -7.88 18.09
C GLU A 28 -16.65 -7.94 17.48
N TRP A 29 -16.53 -7.65 16.18
CA TRP A 29 -15.23 -7.61 15.51
C TRP A 29 -14.27 -6.60 16.16
N ARG A 30 -14.78 -5.40 16.51
CA ARG A 30 -13.94 -4.39 17.19
C ARG A 30 -13.47 -4.84 18.57
N ARG A 31 -14.32 -5.55 19.34
CA ARG A 31 -13.93 -6.14 20.63
C ARG A 31 -12.84 -7.18 20.44
N ALA A 32 -13.01 -8.09 19.48
CA ALA A 32 -12.02 -9.12 19.17
C ALA A 32 -10.66 -8.51 18.73
N GLN A 33 -10.69 -7.49 17.88
CA GLN A 33 -9.47 -6.78 17.45
C GLN A 33 -8.79 -6.03 18.62
N ALA A 34 -9.57 -5.42 19.51
CA ALA A 34 -9.02 -4.74 20.69
C ALA A 34 -8.38 -5.73 21.67
N ALA A 35 -8.97 -6.92 21.85
CA ALA A 35 -8.42 -7.99 22.66
C ALA A 35 -7.17 -8.64 22.02
N ALA A 36 -7.10 -8.68 20.69
CA ALA A 36 -5.93 -9.17 19.95
C ALA A 36 -4.77 -8.16 19.91
N ASN A 37 -5.06 -6.88 20.12
CA ASN A 37 -4.07 -5.81 20.24
C ASN A 37 -3.69 -5.59 21.71
N GLU A 38 -3.23 -6.64 22.40
CA GLU A 38 -2.40 -6.38 23.58
C GLU A 38 -1.24 -5.47 23.15
N PRO A 39 -0.86 -4.46 23.95
CA PRO A 39 0.27 -3.61 23.62
C PRO A 39 1.49 -4.51 23.48
N ALA A 40 1.93 -4.71 22.24
CA ALA A 40 3.20 -5.35 21.96
C ALA A 40 4.27 -4.60 22.76
N PRO A 41 5.30 -5.27 23.28
CA PRO A 41 6.41 -4.57 23.93
C PRO A 41 6.87 -3.45 22.99
N GLU A 42 7.14 -2.26 23.54
CA GLU A 42 7.62 -1.07 22.82
C GLU A 42 8.93 -1.41 22.09
N THR A 43 8.79 -2.02 20.92
CA THR A 43 9.87 -2.62 20.14
C THR A 43 9.84 -1.94 18.79
N THR A 44 10.93 -1.27 18.47
CA THR A 44 11.11 -0.66 17.16
C THR A 44 11.33 -1.76 16.14
N TYR A 45 10.36 -1.95 15.24
CA TYR A 45 10.50 -2.88 14.12
C TYR A 45 11.44 -2.28 13.07
N VAL A 46 12.70 -2.75 13.05
CA VAL A 46 13.70 -2.33 12.06
C VAL A 46 13.57 -3.23 10.83
N LEU A 47 13.02 -2.68 9.75
CA LEU A 47 12.84 -3.36 8.46
C LEU A 47 14.18 -3.60 7.73
N ALA A 48 15.09 -2.64 7.81
CA ALA A 48 16.41 -2.70 7.20
C ALA A 48 17.35 -1.65 7.82
N HIS A 49 18.66 -1.86 7.70
CA HIS A 49 19.68 -0.85 7.96
C HIS A 49 20.38 -0.47 6.66
N TRP A 50 20.60 0.83 6.45
CA TRP A 50 21.34 1.34 5.31
C TRP A 50 22.69 1.85 5.80
N VAL A 51 23.74 1.50 5.06
CA VAL A 51 25.09 2.03 5.28
C VAL A 51 25.48 2.80 4.03
N PHE A 52 26.17 3.91 4.23
CA PHE A 52 26.72 4.68 3.13
C PHE A 52 27.70 3.83 2.32
N ALA A 53 27.40 3.62 1.04
CA ALA A 53 28.20 2.77 0.16
C ALA A 53 29.37 3.50 -0.53
N GLY A 54 29.38 4.83 -0.49
CA GLY A 54 30.38 5.66 -1.18
C GLY A 54 29.75 6.66 -2.15
N THR A 55 30.60 7.38 -2.88
CA THR A 55 30.22 8.29 -3.96
C THR A 55 30.97 7.93 -5.24
N GLY A 56 30.32 8.13 -6.40
CA GLY A 56 30.91 7.79 -7.69
C GLY A 56 30.75 6.30 -8.03
N LEU A 57 31.25 5.93 -9.21
CA LEU A 57 31.25 4.54 -9.67
C LEU A 57 32.51 3.84 -9.16
N SER A 58 32.37 2.62 -8.65
CA SER A 58 33.51 1.70 -8.53
C SER A 58 34.08 1.35 -9.92
N ASP A 59 35.29 0.80 -9.97
CA ASP A 59 35.91 0.40 -11.24
C ASP A 59 35.03 -0.58 -12.04
N ALA A 60 34.35 -1.50 -11.34
CA ALA A 60 33.44 -2.46 -11.95
C ALA A 60 32.16 -1.78 -12.48
N GLU A 61 31.58 -0.84 -11.72
CA GLU A 61 30.40 -0.08 -12.14
C GLU A 61 30.72 0.88 -13.29
N ALA A 62 31.93 1.46 -13.31
CA ALA A 62 32.41 2.29 -14.41
C ALA A 62 32.57 1.48 -15.69
N TRP A 63 33.19 0.30 -15.59
CA TRP A 63 33.27 -0.63 -16.72
C TRP A 63 31.89 -1.07 -17.20
N LEU A 64 30.98 -1.41 -16.27
CA LEU A 64 29.61 -1.81 -16.61
C LEU A 64 28.85 -0.68 -17.31
N ALA A 65 28.90 0.54 -16.78
CA ALA A 65 28.27 1.70 -17.39
C ALA A 65 28.78 1.96 -18.81
N ALA A 66 30.08 1.78 -19.06
CA ALA A 66 30.67 1.91 -20.39
C ALA A 66 30.25 0.79 -21.37
N SER A 67 29.83 -0.37 -20.85
CA SER A 67 29.44 -1.54 -21.66
C SER A 67 27.95 -1.56 -22.05
N ILE A 68 27.12 -0.71 -21.43
CA ILE A 68 25.68 -0.66 -21.70
C ILE A 68 25.43 0.28 -22.89
N GLU A 69 24.86 -0.26 -23.97
CA GLU A 69 24.33 0.55 -25.06
C GLU A 69 23.04 1.26 -24.59
N PRO A 70 22.94 2.59 -24.69
CA PRO A 70 21.73 3.30 -24.31
C PRO A 70 20.57 2.89 -25.22
N ALA A 71 19.40 2.66 -24.63
CA ALA A 71 18.20 2.43 -25.42
C ALA A 71 17.88 3.70 -26.26
N PRO A 72 17.36 3.55 -27.49
CA PRO A 72 16.92 4.71 -28.27
C PRO A 72 15.87 5.51 -27.47
N GLY A 73 16.08 6.83 -27.36
CA GLY A 73 15.21 7.74 -26.61
C GLY A 73 15.56 7.93 -25.12
N THR A 74 16.70 7.43 -24.65
CA THR A 74 17.22 7.78 -23.31
C THR A 74 17.83 9.19 -23.33
N GLU A 75 17.58 10.02 -22.31
CA GLU A 75 18.09 11.40 -22.26
C GLU A 75 19.63 11.44 -22.38
N GLY A 76 20.15 12.31 -23.26
CA GLY A 76 21.60 12.46 -23.53
C GLY A 76 22.09 11.90 -24.87
N GLU A 77 21.19 11.48 -25.76
CA GLU A 77 21.54 11.05 -27.12
C GLU A 77 22.38 12.14 -27.82
N PRO A 78 23.63 11.86 -28.26
CA PRO A 78 24.40 12.85 -28.99
C PRO A 78 23.71 13.06 -30.33
N THR A 79 23.10 14.24 -30.50
CA THR A 79 22.66 14.72 -31.80
C THR A 79 23.88 14.81 -32.70
N ARG A 80 24.12 13.74 -33.48
CA ARG A 80 25.11 13.77 -34.56
C ARG A 80 24.61 14.72 -35.63
N GLY A 81 25.19 15.91 -35.69
CA GLY A 81 25.24 16.76 -36.88
C GLY A 81 26.47 16.43 -37.70
#